data_AF-A0A223KP76-F1
#
_entry.id   AF-A0A223KP76-F1
#
_cell.length_a   1.000
_cell.length_b   1.000
_cell.length_c   1.000
_cell.angle_alpha   90.00
_cell.angle_beta   90.00
_cell.angle_gamma   90.00
#
_symmetry.space_group_name_H-M   'P 1'
#
loop_
_entity.id
_entity.type
_entity.pdbx_description
1 polymer ?
#
loop_
_entity_poly.entity_id
_entity_poly.type
_entity_poly.pdbx_seq_one_letter_code
_entity_poly.pdbx_strand_id
1 'polypeptide(L)'
;MKKVVALTGIVLVVLIVIVYINKLYYPSLPIDGVSAKEVINKLQKSDSKFVQIAEKDNLVWYITPTENQGILVADERIIKFLESSGWIFKEKEGSGLFFEQDGERKIVTTEMWTGKYVLVKVPK
;
A
#
# COMPACT_ATOMS: atom_id res chain seq x y z
N MET A 1 -29.17 -35.99 -9.08
CA MET A 1 -29.32 -34.82 -8.19
C MET A 1 -28.18 -34.68 -7.18
N LYS A 2 -27.94 -35.65 -6.27
CA LYS A 2 -26.85 -35.57 -5.27
C LYS A 2 -25.43 -35.36 -5.87
N LYS A 3 -25.11 -36.06 -6.96
CA LYS A 3 -23.82 -35.91 -7.68
C LYS A 3 -23.63 -34.53 -8.33
N VAL A 4 -24.73 -33.94 -8.82
CA VAL A 4 -24.70 -32.60 -9.43
C VAL A 4 -24.46 -31.55 -8.35
N VAL A 5 -25.19 -31.62 -7.22
CA VAL A 5 -24.99 -30.73 -6.06
C VAL A 5 -23.56 -30.83 -5.51
N ALA A 6 -23.01 -32.04 -5.40
CA ALA A 6 -21.63 -32.24 -4.98
C ALA A 6 -20.63 -31.60 -5.97
N LEU A 7 -20.86 -31.75 -7.27
CA LEU A 7 -20.00 -31.16 -8.31
C LEU A 7 -20.05 -29.62 -8.28
N THR A 8 -21.23 -29.02 -8.16
CA THR A 8 -21.35 -27.55 -8.06
C THR A 8 -20.65 -27.01 -6.81
N GLY A 9 -20.76 -27.73 -5.68
CA GLY A 9 -20.06 -27.36 -4.45
C GLY A 9 -18.54 -27.34 -4.62
N ILE A 10 -17.97 -28.34 -5.29
CA ILE A 10 -16.53 -28.40 -5.58
C ILE A 10 -16.10 -27.21 -6.46
N VAL A 11 -16.86 -26.91 -7.51
CA VAL A 11 -16.56 -25.77 -8.39
C VAL A 11 -16.57 -24.46 -7.61
N LEU A 12 -17.54 -24.26 -6.71
CA LEU A 12 -17.61 -23.05 -5.88
C LEU A 12 -16.37 -22.90 -4.99
N VAL A 13 -15.92 -23.98 -4.35
CA VAL A 13 -14.72 -23.98 -3.51
C VAL A 13 -13.47 -23.64 -4.34
N VAL A 14 -13.32 -24.22 -5.53
CA VAL A 14 -12.20 -23.91 -6.43
C VAL A 14 -12.19 -22.43 -6.83
N LEU A 15 -13.35 -21.84 -7.14
CA LEU A 15 -13.45 -20.42 -7.46
C LEU A 15 -13.05 -19.54 -6.28
N ILE A 16 -13.49 -19.85 -5.06
CA ILE A 16 -13.11 -19.12 -3.84
C ILE A 16 -11.58 -19.17 -3.64
N VAL A 17 -10.97 -20.34 -3.85
CA VAL A 17 -9.51 -20.51 -3.73
C VAL A 17 -8.78 -19.67 -4.79
N ILE A 18 -9.25 -19.63 -6.03
CA ILE A 18 -8.66 -18.82 -7.11
C ILE A 18 -8.72 -17.32 -6.76
N VAL A 19 -9.87 -16.85 -6.26
CA VAL A 19 -10.05 -15.46 -5.81
C VAL A 19 -9.07 -15.12 -4.69
N TYR A 20 -8.89 -16.03 -3.73
CA TYR A 20 -7.99 -15.84 -2.60
C TYR A 20 -6.51 -15.81 -3.02
N ILE A 21 -6.06 -16.76 -3.84
CA ILE A 21 -4.66 -16.86 -4.30
C ILE A 21 -4.26 -15.65 -5.15
N ASN A 22 -5.17 -15.19 -6.02
CA ASN A 22 -4.91 -14.07 -6.89
C ASN A 22 -5.23 -12.72 -6.26
N LYS A 23 -5.68 -12.71 -4.99
CA LYS A 23 -5.99 -11.48 -4.25
C LYS A 23 -6.99 -10.58 -5.00
N LEU A 24 -7.92 -11.18 -5.75
CA LEU A 24 -8.88 -10.48 -6.62
C LEU A 24 -9.93 -9.66 -5.85
N TYR A 25 -9.96 -9.79 -4.53
CA TYR A 25 -10.82 -9.02 -3.65
C TYR A 25 -10.24 -7.64 -3.28
N TYR A 26 -8.98 -7.34 -3.65
CA TYR A 26 -8.45 -5.99 -3.51
C TYR A 26 -8.86 -5.11 -4.71
N PRO A 27 -9.14 -3.82 -4.47
CA PRO A 27 -9.36 -2.87 -5.56
C PRO A 27 -8.10 -2.72 -6.40
N SER A 28 -8.25 -2.24 -7.64
CA SER A 28 -7.10 -1.86 -8.47
C SER A 28 -6.27 -0.77 -7.78
N LEU A 29 -4.95 -0.80 -8.01
CA LEU A 29 -4.07 0.27 -7.57
C LEU A 29 -4.22 1.47 -8.52
N PRO A 30 -4.08 2.71 -8.02
CA PRO A 30 -4.03 3.91 -8.85
C PRO A 30 -2.67 4.06 -9.58
N ILE A 31 -2.08 2.93 -10.01
CA ILE A 31 -0.78 2.83 -10.68
C ILE A 31 -0.90 1.74 -11.75
N ASP A 32 -0.71 2.11 -13.01
CA ASP A 32 -0.75 1.15 -14.12
C ASP A 32 0.40 0.14 -14.05
N GLY A 33 0.14 -1.08 -14.49
CA GLY A 33 1.17 -2.11 -14.63
C GLY A 33 1.56 -2.83 -13.33
N VAL A 34 1.00 -2.45 -12.18
CA VAL A 34 1.26 -3.11 -10.90
C VAL A 34 0.00 -3.75 -10.33
N SER A 35 0.07 -5.04 -9.99
CA SER A 35 -1.07 -5.78 -9.44
C SER A 35 -1.11 -5.75 -7.91
N ALA A 36 -2.31 -5.80 -7.34
CA ALA A 36 -2.50 -5.91 -5.89
C ALA A 36 -1.78 -7.15 -5.31
N LYS A 37 -1.84 -8.28 -6.01
CA LYS A 37 -1.15 -9.53 -5.62
C LYS A 37 0.36 -9.31 -5.48
N GLU A 38 0.97 -8.68 -6.47
CA GLU A 38 2.40 -8.40 -6.48
C GLU A 38 2.81 -7.50 -5.32
N VAL A 39 2.09 -6.39 -5.13
CA VAL A 39 2.35 -5.44 -4.05
C VAL A 39 2.21 -6.07 -2.67
N ILE A 40 1.12 -6.80 -2.42
CA ILE A 40 0.90 -7.45 -1.13
C ILE A 40 1.96 -8.53 -0.88
N ASN A 41 2.32 -9.31 -1.89
CA ASN A 41 3.40 -10.29 -1.76
C ASN A 41 4.74 -9.62 -1.46
N LYS A 42 5.05 -8.49 -2.10
CA LYS A 42 6.27 -7.72 -1.84
C LYS A 42 6.31 -7.19 -0.41
N LEU A 43 5.19 -6.67 0.07
CA LEU A 43 5.05 -6.18 1.44
C LEU A 43 5.17 -7.32 2.48
N GLN A 44 4.58 -8.49 2.21
CA GLN A 44 4.65 -9.64 3.13
C GLN A 44 6.04 -10.29 3.20
N LYS A 45 6.82 -10.21 2.13
CA LYS A 45 8.19 -10.74 2.08
C LYS A 45 9.24 -9.77 2.62
N SER A 46 8.89 -8.49 2.78
CA SER A 46 9.80 -7.49 3.32
C SER A 46 9.69 -7.45 4.83
N ASP A 47 10.84 -7.40 5.51
CA ASP A 47 10.89 -7.11 6.94
C ASP A 47 10.50 -5.65 7.24
N SER A 48 10.59 -4.77 6.22
CA SER A 48 10.09 -3.40 6.30
C SER A 48 8.58 -3.36 6.06
N LYS A 49 7.88 -2.65 6.94
CA LYS A 49 6.47 -2.31 6.75
C LYS A 49 6.27 -1.09 5.84
N PHE A 50 7.32 -0.58 5.21
CA PHE A 50 7.29 0.52 4.25
C PHE A 50 8.08 0.11 3.00
N VAL A 51 7.36 -0.16 1.90
CA VAL A 51 7.95 -0.82 0.72
C VAL A 51 7.64 -0.04 -0.53
N GLN A 52 8.66 0.22 -1.35
CA GLN A 52 8.49 0.82 -2.68
C GLN A 52 7.77 -0.16 -3.61
N ILE A 53 6.75 0.31 -4.31
CA ILE A 53 5.92 -0.50 -5.22
C ILE A 53 6.03 -0.08 -6.69
N ALA A 54 6.34 1.19 -6.96
CA ALA A 54 6.51 1.70 -8.31
C ALA A 54 7.31 3.02 -8.31
N GLU A 55 7.80 3.41 -9.49
CA GLU A 55 8.32 4.74 -9.77
C GLU A 55 7.72 5.20 -11.11
N LYS A 56 7.01 6.33 -11.11
CA LYS A 56 6.32 6.87 -12.29
C LYS A 56 6.15 8.38 -12.14
N ASP A 57 6.31 9.13 -13.23
CA ASP A 57 6.03 10.58 -13.29
C ASP A 57 6.76 11.41 -12.20
N ASN A 58 8.05 11.13 -11.96
CA ASN A 58 8.86 11.75 -10.89
C ASN A 58 8.33 11.52 -9.45
N LEU A 59 7.45 10.53 -9.28
CA LEU A 59 6.92 10.08 -8.00
C LEU A 59 7.39 8.65 -7.73
N VAL A 60 7.91 8.44 -6.52
CA VAL A 60 8.17 7.11 -5.98
C VAL A 60 6.96 6.72 -5.12
N TRP A 61 6.38 5.57 -5.44
CA TRP A 61 5.21 5.05 -4.75
C TRP A 61 5.62 4.00 -3.74
N TYR A 62 5.10 4.11 -2.54
CA TYR A 62 5.27 3.15 -1.46
C TYR A 62 3.92 2.65 -0.96
N ILE A 63 3.93 1.51 -0.28
CA ILE A 63 2.80 0.98 0.47
C ILE A 63 3.20 0.69 1.91
N THR A 64 2.24 0.87 2.82
CA THR A 64 2.43 0.55 4.22
C THR A 64 1.13 0.07 4.89
N PRO A 65 1.18 -0.90 5.82
CA PRO A 65 0.00 -1.36 6.52
C PRO A 65 -0.40 -0.38 7.63
N THR A 66 -1.70 -0.26 7.88
CA THR A 66 -2.26 0.56 8.97
C THR A 66 -2.24 -0.15 10.32
N GLU A 67 -2.03 -1.46 10.35
CA GLU A 67 -2.07 -2.30 11.57
C GLU A 67 -3.36 -2.14 12.38
N ASN A 68 -4.47 -1.85 11.70
CA ASN A 68 -5.78 -1.52 12.29
C ASN A 68 -5.77 -0.25 13.17
N GLN A 69 -4.72 0.56 13.11
CA GLN A 69 -4.59 1.84 13.80
C GLN A 69 -4.80 3.04 12.86
N GLY A 70 -5.21 2.77 11.61
CA GLY A 70 -5.52 3.79 10.62
C GLY A 70 -4.28 4.47 10.05
N ILE A 71 -4.48 5.70 9.57
CA ILE A 71 -3.47 6.45 8.82
C ILE A 71 -2.34 7.00 9.70
N LEU A 72 -2.58 7.19 11.00
CA LEU A 72 -1.60 7.80 11.92
C LEU A 72 -0.30 6.98 12.02
N VAL A 73 -0.41 5.66 12.09
CA VAL A 73 0.77 4.76 12.10
C VAL A 73 1.52 4.79 10.77
N ALA A 74 0.80 4.98 9.66
CA ALA A 74 1.44 5.16 8.37
C ALA A 74 2.24 6.47 8.35
N ASP A 75 1.65 7.57 8.84
CA ASP A 75 2.31 8.87 8.92
C ASP A 75 3.59 8.81 9.76
N GLU A 76 3.53 8.25 10.98
CA GLU A 76 4.71 8.10 11.84
C GLU A 76 5.84 7.30 11.17
N ARG A 77 5.49 6.27 10.41
CA ARG A 77 6.47 5.44 9.71
C ARG A 77 7.12 6.19 8.55
N ILE A 78 6.34 6.97 7.81
CA ILE A 78 6.82 7.82 6.72
C ILE A 78 7.75 8.90 7.28
N ILE A 79 7.35 9.55 8.37
CA ILE A 79 8.15 10.56 9.07
C ILE A 79 9.51 9.97 9.46
N LYS A 80 9.54 8.85 10.18
CA LYS A 80 10.79 8.18 10.59
C LYS A 80 11.67 7.79 9.40
N PHE A 81 11.06 7.30 8.31
CA PHE A 81 11.78 6.94 7.10
C PHE A 81 12.48 8.15 6.46
N LEU A 82 11.79 9.27 6.34
CA LEU A 82 12.36 10.49 5.78
C LEU A 82 13.36 11.17 6.72
N GLU A 83 13.10 11.19 8.02
CA GLU A 83 14.03 11.69 9.03
C GLU A 83 15.35 10.92 9.04
N SER A 84 15.32 9.60 8.81
CA SER A 84 16.55 8.82 8.64
C SER A 84 17.37 9.20 7.40
N SER A 85 16.78 9.94 6.46
CA SER A 85 17.41 10.47 5.25
C SER A 85 17.74 11.97 5.37
N GLY A 86 17.59 12.57 6.56
CA GLY A 86 17.93 13.98 6.83
C GLY A 86 16.80 14.99 6.61
N TRP A 87 15.60 14.55 6.24
CA TRP A 87 14.44 15.43 6.13
C TRP A 87 13.82 15.73 7.49
N ILE A 88 13.47 16.98 7.74
CA ILE A 88 12.85 17.42 9.00
C ILE A 88 11.35 17.57 8.80
N PHE A 89 10.54 16.80 9.53
CA PHE A 89 9.08 16.96 9.51
C PHE A 89 8.68 18.32 10.10
N LYS A 90 7.72 18.98 9.44
CA LYS A 90 7.23 20.31 9.86
C LYS A 90 5.79 20.24 10.32
N GLU A 91 4.92 19.74 9.44
CA GLU A 91 3.49 19.76 9.68
C GLU A 91 2.76 18.76 8.78
N LYS A 92 1.50 18.54 9.11
CA LYS A 92 0.56 17.75 8.31
C LYS A 92 -0.66 18.61 7.99
N GLU A 93 -1.01 18.69 6.72
CA GLU A 93 -2.27 19.27 6.26
C GLU A 93 -3.02 18.26 5.38
N GLY A 94 -4.19 17.82 5.84
CA GLY A 94 -4.98 16.80 5.15
C GLY A 94 -4.20 15.49 4.97
N SER A 95 -3.94 15.10 3.72
CA SER A 95 -3.13 13.95 3.34
C SER A 95 -1.65 14.28 3.09
N GLY A 96 -1.25 15.55 3.18
CA GLY A 96 0.11 16.02 2.94
C GLY A 96 0.93 16.04 4.22
N LEU A 97 2.10 15.39 4.18
CA LEU A 97 3.16 15.48 5.18
C LEU A 97 4.27 16.37 4.62
N PHE A 98 4.57 17.46 5.32
CA PHE A 98 5.52 18.46 4.86
C PHE A 98 6.86 18.28 5.57
N PHE A 99 7.92 18.27 4.77
CA PHE A 99 9.30 18.10 5.21
C PHE A 99 10.19 19.19 4.62
N GLU A 100 11.28 19.51 5.33
CA GLU A 100 12.33 20.39 4.81
C GLU A 100 13.72 19.80 5.00
N GLN A 101 14.60 20.04 4.04
CA GLN A 101 16.02 19.71 4.10
C GLN A 101 16.79 20.77 3.29
N ASP A 102 17.82 21.39 3.87
CA ASP A 102 18.70 22.35 3.19
C ASP A 102 17.98 23.50 2.44
N GLY A 103 16.82 23.95 2.95
CA GLY A 103 16.01 25.01 2.34
C GLY A 103 15.04 24.52 1.25
N GLU A 104 15.05 23.23 0.92
CA GLU A 104 14.07 22.60 0.03
C GLU A 104 12.88 22.06 0.82
N ARG A 105 11.68 22.12 0.24
CA ARG A 105 10.44 21.60 0.83
C ARG A 105 9.96 20.39 0.03
N LYS A 106 9.68 19.28 0.72
CA LYS A 106 9.12 18.06 0.15
C LYS A 106 7.76 17.77 0.76
N ILE A 107 6.78 17.48 -0.10
CA ILE A 107 5.42 17.15 0.30
C ILE A 107 5.17 15.69 -0.04
N VAL A 108 5.03 14.85 0.98
CA VAL A 108 4.64 13.45 0.82
C VAL A 108 3.13 13.34 0.97
N THR A 109 2.48 12.70 0.01
CA THR A 109 1.02 12.52 0.06
C THR A 109 0.66 11.09 0.44
N THR A 110 -0.25 10.93 1.40
CA THR A 110 -0.80 9.64 1.82
C THR A 110 -2.21 9.43 1.26
N GLU A 111 -2.51 8.19 0.84
CA GLU A 111 -3.83 7.85 0.28
C GLU A 111 -4.26 6.49 0.81
N MET A 112 -5.45 6.41 1.41
CA MET A 112 -6.01 5.14 1.88
C MET A 112 -6.43 4.30 0.68
N TRP A 113 -5.74 3.18 0.44
CA TRP A 113 -6.13 2.26 -0.64
C TRP A 113 -7.17 1.24 -0.17
N THR A 114 -6.99 0.73 1.04
CA THR A 114 -7.97 -0.11 1.74
C THR A 114 -7.92 0.24 3.21
N GLY A 115 -8.89 -0.17 4.03
CA GLY A 115 -8.82 0.05 5.49
C GLY A 115 -7.57 -0.55 6.18
N LYS A 116 -6.81 -1.40 5.48
CA LYS A 116 -5.59 -2.05 5.98
C LYS A 116 -4.28 -1.49 5.40
N TYR A 117 -4.34 -0.70 4.32
CA TYR A 117 -3.15 -0.29 3.57
C TYR A 117 -3.26 1.14 3.07
N VAL A 118 -2.16 1.87 3.23
CA VAL A 118 -1.98 3.25 2.78
C VAL A 118 -0.92 3.27 1.69
N LEU A 119 -1.23 3.96 0.59
CA LEU A 119 -0.29 4.31 -0.46
C LEU A 119 0.37 5.64 -0.12
N VAL A 120 1.63 5.78 -0.50
CA VAL A 120 2.43 6.95 -0.18
C VAL A 120 3.16 7.40 -1.43
N LYS A 121 2.98 8.68 -1.78
CA LYS A 121 3.58 9.30 -2.97
C LYS A 121 4.68 10.23 -2.50
N VAL A 122 5.92 9.93 -2.86
CA VAL A 122 7.10 10.71 -2.51
C VAL A 122 7.67 11.32 -3.79
N PRO A 123 7.71 12.65 -3.92
CA PRO A 123 8.44 13.30 -5.01
C PRO A 123 9.92 12.94 -4.95
N LYS A 124 10.48 12.61 -6.12
CA LYS A 124 11.91 12.35 -6.28
C LYS A 124 12.70 13.60 -5.92
#